data_AF-A0A317E361-F1
#
_entry.id   AF-A0A317E361-F1
#
_cell.length_a   1.000
_cell.length_b   1.000
_cell.length_c   1.000
_cell.angle_alpha   90.00
_cell.angle_beta   90.00
_cell.angle_gamma   90.00
#
_symmetry.space_group_name_H-M   'P 1'
#
loop_
_entity.id
_entity.type
_entity.pdbx_description
1 polymer ?
#
loop_
_entity_poly.entity_id
_entity_poly.type
_entity_poly.pdbx_seq_one_letter_code
_entity_poly.pdbx_strand_id
1 'polypeptide(L)'
;MGQPGFFDLDERYRLLSETGDPLVKLASLVDFEIFRPRLVAALKRSDGAKGGRPPYDPVLMFRILILQTLYTLSDDATEFQIRDRLSFMRFLRLGLEDAVPDAKTIWLYREHLTKAGVIRDLFADFDGWLKGKGYLAMSGQIVDASIIAAPRQRNTDAEKAALKEGRIPEDWRAKPAKLAQKDRDARWTLKRAKARKSKADGTKARVEIAIPVFGYKNHIGIDKAHRLIRGFSVTSAAAHDGAQLPAVMARNTASDVWADTAYRTRANEAFLDARGLRSRIHFRRRPGQDLTGPQKKANRARSKIRSAVEGVFAHQKHAFGLVVRTIGMARATTKIALANLAYNVRRYIWLAEHQPAA
;
A
#
# COMPACT_ATOMS: atom_id res chain seq x y z
N MET A 1 4.61 -30.75 35.72
CA MET A 1 4.18 -30.71 34.30
C MET A 1 4.92 -31.83 33.58
N GLY A 2 4.22 -32.64 32.77
CA GLY A 2 4.82 -33.75 32.03
C GLY A 2 5.70 -33.27 30.87
N GLN A 3 6.60 -34.12 30.39
CA GLN A 3 7.36 -33.85 29.18
C GLN A 3 6.40 -33.74 27.98
N PRO A 4 6.58 -32.75 27.09
CA PRO A 4 5.78 -32.66 25.88
C PRO A 4 5.96 -33.92 25.04
N GLY A 5 4.84 -34.49 24.59
CA GLY A 5 4.79 -35.65 23.70
C GLY A 5 5.28 -35.31 22.30
N PHE A 6 5.75 -36.32 21.57
CA PHE A 6 6.29 -36.18 20.22
C PHE A 6 5.30 -35.54 19.22
N PHE A 7 4.00 -35.73 19.42
CA PHE A 7 2.93 -35.24 18.55
C PHE A 7 2.21 -33.97 19.07
N ASP A 8 2.62 -33.42 20.22
CA ASP A 8 1.88 -32.32 20.85
C ASP A 8 1.83 -31.05 19.97
N LEU A 9 2.88 -30.80 19.18
CA LEU A 9 2.93 -29.68 18.24
C LEU A 9 2.05 -29.91 17.01
N ASP A 10 2.08 -31.11 16.44
CA ASP A 10 1.24 -31.47 15.30
C ASP A 10 -0.24 -31.39 15.66
N GLU A 11 -0.60 -31.88 16.85
CA GLU A 11 -1.96 -31.80 17.36
C GLU A 11 -2.39 -30.34 17.57
N ARG A 12 -1.52 -29.48 18.13
CA ARG A 12 -1.79 -28.04 18.21
C ARG A 12 -1.97 -27.42 16.83
N TYR A 13 -1.16 -27.77 15.84
CA TYR A 13 -1.31 -27.27 14.47
C TYR A 13 -2.59 -27.75 13.80
N ARG A 14 -3.02 -29.00 14.06
CA ARG A 14 -4.30 -29.54 13.60
C ARG A 14 -5.46 -28.71 14.15
N LEU A 15 -5.51 -28.52 15.48
CA LEU A 15 -6.54 -27.72 16.14
C LEU A 15 -6.56 -26.25 15.68
N LEU A 16 -5.38 -25.64 15.45
CA LEU A 16 -5.28 -24.30 14.86
C LEU A 16 -5.86 -24.24 13.44
N SER A 17 -5.68 -25.30 12.66
CA SER A 17 -6.23 -25.39 11.30
C SER A 17 -7.75 -25.51 11.34
N GLU A 18 -8.29 -26.34 12.25
CA GLU A 18 -9.73 -26.52 12.46
C GLU A 18 -10.44 -25.26 12.93
N THR A 19 -9.75 -24.45 13.76
CA THR A 19 -10.25 -23.15 14.20
C THR A 19 -10.06 -22.04 13.17
N GLY A 20 -9.46 -22.36 12.03
CA GLY A 20 -9.42 -21.49 10.85
C GLY A 20 -8.20 -20.57 10.76
N ASP A 21 -6.98 -21.08 11.03
CA ASP A 21 -5.74 -20.32 10.84
C ASP A 21 -5.65 -19.70 9.42
N PRO A 22 -5.77 -18.36 9.29
CA PRO A 22 -5.77 -17.71 7.99
C PRO A 22 -4.41 -17.75 7.30
N LEU A 23 -3.32 -17.99 8.04
CA LEU A 23 -1.97 -18.02 7.48
C LEU A 23 -1.67 -19.33 6.75
N VAL A 24 -2.30 -20.44 7.15
CA VAL A 24 -2.22 -21.70 6.39
C VAL A 24 -2.78 -21.51 4.99
N LYS A 25 -3.95 -20.86 4.88
CA LYS A 25 -4.57 -20.51 3.60
C LYS A 25 -3.71 -19.58 2.78
N LEU A 26 -3.12 -18.57 3.42
CA LEU A 26 -2.21 -17.66 2.75
C LEU A 26 -0.99 -18.40 2.16
N ALA A 27 -0.38 -19.29 2.94
CA ALA A 27 0.78 -20.06 2.52
C ALA A 27 0.46 -21.09 1.43
N SER A 28 -0.76 -21.62 1.38
CA SER A 28 -1.18 -22.59 0.36
C SER A 28 -1.60 -21.92 -0.95
N LEU A 29 -2.28 -20.78 -0.88
CA LEU A 29 -2.83 -20.11 -2.05
C LEU A 29 -1.80 -19.24 -2.79
N VAL A 30 -0.85 -18.65 -2.06
CA VAL A 30 0.18 -17.77 -2.64
C VAL A 30 1.53 -18.47 -2.62
N ASP A 31 2.04 -18.75 -3.81
CA ASP A 31 3.42 -19.20 -3.95
C ASP A 31 4.37 -18.00 -3.84
N PHE A 32 5.03 -17.87 -2.68
CA PHE A 32 5.99 -16.80 -2.44
C PHE A 32 7.34 -17.01 -3.16
N GLU A 33 7.59 -18.20 -3.72
CA GLU A 33 8.83 -18.47 -4.46
C GLU A 33 8.93 -17.65 -5.75
N ILE A 34 7.81 -17.18 -6.29
CA ILE A 34 7.78 -16.26 -7.43
C ILE A 34 8.62 -14.99 -7.20
N PHE A 35 8.81 -14.58 -5.94
CA PHE A 35 9.60 -13.40 -5.59
C PHE A 35 11.10 -13.68 -5.50
N ARG A 36 11.51 -14.95 -5.32
CA ARG A 36 12.91 -15.32 -5.05
C ARG A 36 13.89 -14.73 -6.08
N PRO A 37 13.66 -14.81 -7.41
CA PRO A 37 14.64 -14.32 -8.37
C PRO A 37 14.96 -12.83 -8.17
N ARG A 38 13.92 -12.00 -7.96
CA ARG A 38 14.11 -10.57 -7.72
C ARG A 38 14.70 -10.27 -6.36
N LEU A 39 14.31 -11.00 -5.33
CA LEU A 39 14.85 -10.81 -3.98
C LEU A 39 16.34 -11.15 -3.93
N VAL A 40 16.77 -12.27 -4.51
CA VAL A 40 18.18 -12.66 -4.59
C VAL A 40 18.99 -11.61 -5.35
N ALA A 41 18.52 -11.18 -6.52
CA ALA A 41 19.18 -10.15 -7.32
C ALA A 41 19.31 -8.81 -6.57
N ALA A 42 18.30 -8.42 -5.81
CA ALA A 42 18.29 -7.17 -5.06
C ALA A 42 19.26 -7.16 -3.87
N LEU A 43 19.41 -8.30 -3.18
CA LEU A 43 20.20 -8.36 -1.95
C LEU A 43 21.71 -8.46 -2.22
N LYS A 44 22.12 -8.81 -3.45
CA LYS A 44 23.53 -8.89 -3.90
C LYS A 44 24.45 -9.53 -2.85
N ARG A 45 24.00 -10.62 -2.23
CA ARG A 45 24.74 -11.26 -1.14
C ARG A 45 26.00 -11.90 -1.70
N SER A 46 27.09 -11.80 -0.93
CA SER A 46 28.33 -12.52 -1.21
C SER A 46 28.08 -14.03 -1.23
N ASP A 47 28.86 -14.74 -2.04
CA ASP A 47 28.92 -16.19 -2.16
C ASP A 47 29.31 -16.95 -0.88
N GLY A 48 29.61 -16.24 0.21
CA GLY A 48 30.02 -16.84 1.49
C GLY A 48 31.51 -17.17 1.56
N ALA A 49 32.30 -16.87 0.52
CA ALA A 49 33.72 -17.18 0.44
C ALA A 49 34.57 -16.54 1.56
N LYS A 50 34.08 -15.43 2.16
CA LYS A 50 34.76 -14.72 3.25
C LYS A 50 34.43 -15.25 4.65
N GLY A 51 33.61 -16.30 4.77
CA GLY A 51 33.13 -16.82 6.04
C GLY A 51 32.11 -15.89 6.74
N GLY A 52 31.22 -16.47 7.54
CA GLY A 52 30.19 -15.74 8.29
C GLY A 52 28.92 -16.55 8.50
N ARG A 53 28.02 -16.08 9.37
CA ARG A 53 26.72 -16.72 9.58
C ARG A 53 25.92 -16.71 8.26
N PRO A 54 25.37 -17.87 7.82
CA PRO A 54 24.55 -17.92 6.63
C PRO A 54 23.39 -16.93 6.71
N PRO A 55 23.13 -16.16 5.64
CA PRO A 55 22.08 -15.16 5.67
C PRO A 55 20.70 -15.81 5.57
N TYR A 56 19.70 -15.28 6.29
CA TYR A 56 18.33 -15.81 6.25
C TYR A 56 17.76 -15.86 4.84
N ASP A 57 16.96 -16.90 4.55
CA ASP A 57 16.29 -17.06 3.26
C ASP A 57 15.52 -15.78 2.85
N PRO A 58 15.69 -15.28 1.61
CA PRO A 58 15.04 -14.05 1.18
C PRO A 58 13.51 -14.14 1.14
N VAL A 59 12.96 -15.30 0.80
CA VAL A 59 11.51 -15.50 0.76
C VAL A 59 10.95 -15.51 2.18
N LEU A 60 11.62 -16.15 3.14
CA LEU A 60 11.30 -16.08 4.56
C LEU A 60 11.28 -14.62 5.05
N MET A 61 12.34 -13.86 4.79
CA MET A 61 12.41 -12.45 5.19
C MET A 61 11.31 -11.61 4.54
N PHE A 62 10.94 -11.91 3.29
CA PHE A 62 9.85 -11.23 2.61
C PHE A 62 8.48 -11.58 3.20
N ARG A 63 8.23 -12.85 3.55
CA ARG A 63 7.03 -13.28 4.28
C ARG A 63 6.89 -12.54 5.61
N ILE A 64 7.99 -12.29 6.32
CA ILE A 64 7.99 -11.46 7.54
C ILE A 64 7.48 -10.04 7.23
N LEU A 65 7.91 -9.40 6.14
CA LEU A 65 7.44 -8.05 5.78
C LEU A 65 5.93 -8.02 5.43
N ILE A 66 5.42 -9.11 4.84
CA ILE A 66 3.98 -9.28 4.58
C ILE A 66 3.22 -9.44 5.91
N LEU A 67 3.66 -10.33 6.81
CA LEU A 67 3.06 -10.48 8.14
C LEU A 67 3.03 -9.15 8.91
N GLN A 68 4.14 -8.43 8.91
CA GLN A 68 4.23 -7.11 9.52
C GLN A 68 3.16 -6.14 9.05
N THR A 69 2.82 -6.21 7.77
CA THR A 69 1.84 -5.32 7.17
C THR A 69 0.42 -5.80 7.46
N LEU A 70 0.17 -7.11 7.41
CA LEU A 70 -1.14 -7.70 7.70
C LEU A 70 -1.56 -7.51 9.16
N TYR A 71 -0.61 -7.55 10.11
CA TYR A 71 -0.87 -7.44 11.55
C TYR A 71 -0.44 -6.09 12.17
N THR A 72 -0.02 -5.12 11.36
CA THR A 72 0.37 -3.78 11.81
C THR A 72 1.49 -3.79 12.87
N LEU A 73 2.52 -4.61 12.66
CA LEU A 73 3.60 -4.81 13.63
C LEU A 73 4.80 -3.88 13.40
N SER A 74 5.46 -3.46 14.49
CA SER A 74 6.82 -2.89 14.44
C SER A 74 7.86 -4.00 14.27
N ASP A 75 9.12 -3.65 13.98
CA ASP A 75 10.19 -4.64 13.84
C ASP A 75 10.39 -5.44 15.15
N ASP A 76 10.42 -4.79 16.32
CA ASP A 76 10.51 -5.46 17.63
C ASP A 76 9.29 -6.34 17.95
N ALA A 77 8.08 -5.83 17.68
CA ALA A 77 6.87 -6.61 17.89
C ALA A 77 6.82 -7.83 16.97
N THR A 78 7.43 -7.74 15.78
CA THR A 78 7.49 -8.85 14.83
C THR A 78 8.41 -9.95 15.34
N GLU A 79 9.61 -9.59 15.80
CA GLU A 79 10.53 -10.53 16.42
C GLU A 79 9.85 -11.25 17.59
N PHE A 80 9.22 -10.50 18.49
CA PHE A 80 8.50 -11.07 19.63
C PHE A 80 7.38 -12.03 19.19
N GLN A 81 6.52 -11.59 18.26
CA GLN A 81 5.37 -12.37 17.83
C GLN A 81 5.75 -13.63 17.05
N ILE A 82 6.88 -13.64 16.33
CA ILE A 82 7.38 -14.85 15.68
C ILE A 82 7.84 -15.87 16.74
N ARG A 83 8.49 -15.44 17.82
CA ARG A 83 8.91 -16.33 18.91
C ARG A 83 7.74 -16.86 19.74
N ASP A 84 6.69 -16.05 19.90
CA ASP A 84 5.54 -16.35 20.75
C ASP A 84 4.46 -17.20 20.04
N ARG A 85 4.26 -17.02 18.73
CA ARG A 85 3.08 -17.56 18.03
C ARG A 85 3.42 -18.67 17.05
N LEU A 86 2.93 -19.88 17.37
CA LEU A 86 3.06 -21.06 16.53
C LEU A 86 2.55 -20.87 15.08
N SER A 87 1.46 -20.12 14.87
CA SER A 87 0.94 -19.86 13.52
C SER A 87 1.87 -18.99 12.67
N PHE A 88 2.62 -18.08 13.30
CA PHE A 88 3.62 -17.26 12.61
C PHE A 88 4.84 -18.11 12.24
N MET A 89 5.33 -18.93 13.16
CA MET A 89 6.42 -19.88 12.89
C MET A 89 6.06 -20.82 11.74
N ARG A 90 4.85 -21.41 11.77
CA ARG A 90 4.35 -22.28 10.71
C ARG A 90 4.26 -21.58 9.35
N PHE A 91 3.78 -20.34 9.31
CA PHE A 91 3.72 -19.55 8.07
C PHE A 91 5.12 -19.27 7.49
N LEU A 92 6.08 -18.98 8.37
CA LEU A 92 7.46 -18.70 8.03
C LEU A 92 8.29 -19.98 7.78
N ARG A 93 7.73 -21.16 8.06
CA ARG A 93 8.41 -22.47 8.00
C ARG A 93 9.63 -22.54 8.93
N LEU A 94 9.47 -22.04 10.15
CA LEU A 94 10.45 -22.11 11.23
C LEU A 94 10.07 -23.23 12.21
N GLY A 95 11.02 -24.06 12.59
CA GLY A 95 10.97 -24.97 13.74
C GLY A 95 11.16 -24.24 15.06
N LEU A 96 10.95 -24.93 16.20
CA LEU A 96 11.06 -24.32 17.53
C LEU A 96 12.49 -23.91 17.89
N GLU A 97 13.45 -24.65 17.38
CA GLU A 97 14.88 -24.50 17.54
C GLU A 97 15.49 -23.50 16.54
N ASP A 98 14.74 -23.15 15.49
CA ASP A 98 15.24 -22.26 14.45
C ASP A 98 15.44 -20.83 14.99
N ALA A 99 16.51 -20.21 14.51
CA ALA A 99 16.77 -18.83 14.86
C ALA A 99 15.77 -17.87 14.21
N VAL A 100 15.19 -16.99 15.02
CA VAL A 100 14.29 -15.94 14.54
C VAL A 100 15.10 -14.69 14.15
N PRO A 101 14.84 -14.06 12.98
CA PRO A 101 15.44 -12.79 12.63
C PRO A 101 15.09 -11.70 13.65
N ASP A 102 16.10 -11.01 14.16
CA ASP A 102 15.90 -9.89 15.08
C ASP A 102 15.35 -8.64 14.38
N ALA A 103 14.86 -7.69 15.17
CA ALA A 103 14.30 -6.44 14.67
C ALA A 103 15.25 -5.68 13.72
N LYS A 104 16.56 -5.67 14.02
CA LYS A 104 17.57 -4.99 13.19
C LYS A 104 17.76 -5.69 11.85
N THR A 105 17.70 -7.01 11.83
CA THR A 105 17.80 -7.84 10.63
C THR A 105 16.61 -7.59 9.71
N ILE A 106 15.40 -7.51 10.27
CA ILE A 106 14.18 -7.18 9.52
C ILE A 106 14.28 -5.75 8.95
N TRP A 107 14.75 -4.80 9.75
CA TRP A 107 14.95 -3.42 9.31
C TRP A 107 15.98 -3.31 8.17
N LEU A 108 17.16 -3.94 8.32
CA LEU A 108 18.22 -3.96 7.30
C LEU A 108 17.73 -4.59 6.00
N TYR A 109 16.98 -5.67 6.08
CA TYR A 109 16.40 -6.33 4.91
C TYR A 109 15.50 -5.38 4.12
N ARG A 110 14.58 -4.70 4.82
CA ARG A 110 13.69 -3.70 4.21
C ARG A 110 14.47 -2.52 3.61
N GLU A 111 15.53 -2.08 4.28
CA GLU A 111 16.40 -1.01 3.79
C GLU A 111 17.14 -1.40 2.51
N HIS A 112 17.64 -2.64 2.43
CA HIS A 112 18.26 -3.15 1.21
C HIS A 112 17.27 -3.20 0.03
N LEU A 113 16.05 -3.71 0.25
CA LEU A 113 15.01 -3.68 -0.79
C LEU A 113 14.65 -2.26 -1.22
N THR A 114 14.62 -1.33 -0.27
CA THR A 114 14.34 0.09 -0.54
C THR A 114 15.43 0.71 -1.41
N LYS A 115 16.71 0.51 -1.05
CA LYS A 115 17.86 1.00 -1.81
C LYS A 115 17.96 0.37 -3.19
N ALA A 116 17.59 -0.90 -3.32
CA ALA A 116 17.56 -1.61 -4.60
C ALA A 116 16.38 -1.18 -5.50
N GLY A 117 15.36 -0.50 -4.95
CA GLY A 117 14.18 -0.07 -5.72
C GLY A 117 13.27 -1.20 -6.19
N VAL A 118 13.49 -2.44 -5.74
CA VAL A 118 12.87 -3.66 -6.28
C VAL A 118 11.39 -3.81 -5.91
N ILE A 119 10.86 -3.02 -4.98
CA ILE A 119 9.50 -3.22 -4.46
C ILE A 119 8.41 -3.05 -5.53
N ARG A 120 8.64 -2.19 -6.54
CA ARG A 120 7.73 -2.03 -7.68
C ARG A 120 7.72 -3.26 -8.56
N ASP A 121 8.88 -3.87 -8.73
CA ASP A 121 9.05 -5.08 -9.52
C ASP A 121 8.40 -6.29 -8.84
N LEU A 122 8.58 -6.44 -7.53
CA LEU A 122 7.89 -7.46 -6.74
C LEU A 122 6.36 -7.32 -6.86
N PHE A 123 5.85 -6.08 -6.81
CA PHE A 123 4.43 -5.84 -7.04
C PHE A 123 3.99 -6.26 -8.46
N ALA A 124 4.81 -5.97 -9.48
CA ALA A 124 4.54 -6.35 -10.86
C ALA A 124 4.58 -7.87 -11.07
N ASP A 125 5.50 -8.58 -10.42
CA ASP A 125 5.56 -10.05 -10.46
C ASP A 125 4.30 -10.66 -9.86
N PHE A 126 3.82 -10.12 -8.73
CA PHE A 126 2.58 -10.60 -8.12
C PHE A 126 1.36 -10.33 -9.02
N ASP A 127 1.29 -9.16 -9.66
CA ASP A 127 0.23 -8.88 -10.64
C ASP A 127 0.31 -9.82 -11.86
N GLY A 128 1.52 -10.13 -12.35
CA GLY A 128 1.75 -11.13 -13.40
C GLY A 128 1.27 -12.52 -12.99
N TRP A 129 1.60 -12.95 -11.77
CA TRP A 129 1.14 -14.21 -11.20
C TRP A 129 -0.39 -14.26 -11.05
N LEU A 130 -1.03 -13.19 -10.57
CA LEU A 130 -2.48 -13.08 -10.49
C LEU A 130 -3.15 -13.21 -11.87
N LYS A 131 -2.55 -12.61 -12.90
CA LYS A 131 -3.03 -12.76 -14.29
C LYS A 131 -2.92 -14.19 -14.77
N GLY A 132 -1.82 -14.89 -14.46
CA GLY A 132 -1.64 -16.31 -14.76
C GLY A 132 -2.67 -17.21 -14.06
N LYS A 133 -3.21 -16.78 -12.90
CA LYS A 133 -4.31 -17.44 -12.18
C LYS A 133 -5.71 -17.05 -12.69
N GLY A 134 -5.81 -16.32 -13.80
CA GLY A 134 -7.09 -15.94 -14.41
C GLY A 134 -7.71 -14.64 -13.89
N TYR A 135 -7.09 -13.94 -12.93
CA TYR A 135 -7.58 -12.66 -12.42
C TYR A 135 -7.14 -11.50 -13.33
N LEU A 136 -7.57 -11.54 -14.59
CA LEU A 136 -7.31 -10.48 -15.56
C LEU A 136 -8.15 -9.23 -15.25
N ALA A 137 -7.61 -8.06 -15.56
CA ALA A 137 -8.34 -6.80 -15.46
C ALA A 137 -9.29 -6.66 -16.68
N MET A 138 -10.57 -7.01 -16.51
CA MET A 138 -11.51 -7.14 -17.62
C MET A 138 -12.67 -6.14 -17.66
N SER A 139 -12.95 -5.43 -16.57
CA SER A 139 -14.15 -4.59 -16.45
C SER A 139 -13.86 -3.08 -16.38
N GLY A 140 -12.69 -2.67 -16.86
CA GLY A 140 -12.19 -1.30 -16.82
C GLY A 140 -11.50 -0.96 -15.52
N GLN A 141 -11.05 0.29 -15.40
CA GLN A 141 -10.12 0.72 -14.34
C GLN A 141 -10.65 1.89 -13.53
N ILE A 142 -10.46 1.82 -12.23
CA ILE A 142 -10.80 2.91 -11.31
C ILE A 142 -9.50 3.47 -10.74
N VAL A 143 -9.28 4.77 -10.93
CA VAL A 143 -8.11 5.49 -10.45
C VAL A 143 -8.52 6.47 -9.36
N ASP A 144 -7.83 6.39 -8.23
CA ASP A 144 -8.02 7.31 -7.11
C ASP A 144 -6.77 7.40 -6.24
N ALA A 145 -6.74 8.36 -5.32
CA ALA A 145 -5.64 8.56 -4.39
C ALA A 145 -6.11 8.65 -2.93
N SER A 146 -5.32 8.08 -2.02
CA SER A 146 -5.50 8.29 -0.58
C SER A 146 -4.31 8.99 0.03
N ILE A 147 -4.58 9.96 0.91
CA ILE A 147 -3.55 10.55 1.75
C ILE A 147 -3.21 9.56 2.87
N ILE A 148 -1.92 9.27 3.02
CA ILE A 148 -1.33 8.48 4.10
C ILE A 148 -0.58 9.43 5.01
N ALA A 149 -0.94 9.45 6.29
CA ALA A 149 -0.35 10.36 7.25
C ALA A 149 1.11 9.98 7.55
N ALA A 150 1.91 11.00 7.83
CA ALA A 150 3.24 10.88 8.41
C ALA A 150 3.33 11.73 9.71
N PRO A 151 4.27 11.43 10.63
CA PRO A 151 4.50 12.25 11.81
C PRO A 151 4.69 13.72 11.45
N ARG A 152 3.91 14.58 12.09
CA ARG A 152 3.94 16.03 11.83
C ARG A 152 5.26 16.61 12.30
N GLN A 153 5.93 17.35 11.42
CA GLN A 153 7.18 18.03 11.75
C GLN A 153 6.92 19.49 12.12
N ARG A 154 7.50 19.92 13.24
CA ARG A 154 7.54 21.34 13.64
C ARG A 154 8.65 22.03 12.83
N ASN A 155 8.25 22.79 11.83
CA ASN A 155 9.13 23.61 10.99
C ASN A 155 8.61 25.04 10.96
N THR A 156 9.51 26.02 10.90
CA THR A 156 9.17 27.43 10.67
C THR A 156 8.73 27.65 9.23
N ASP A 157 8.11 28.80 8.93
CA ASP A 157 7.65 29.09 7.56
C ASP A 157 8.81 29.29 6.58
N ALA A 158 9.94 29.87 7.04
CA ALA A 158 11.17 29.95 6.26
C ALA A 158 11.73 28.56 5.93
N GLU A 159 11.75 27.63 6.91
CA GLU A 159 12.16 26.24 6.67
C GLU A 159 11.23 25.54 5.67
N LYS A 160 9.91 25.76 5.75
CA LYS A 160 8.94 25.19 4.80
C LYS A 160 9.14 25.73 3.39
N ALA A 161 9.42 27.02 3.24
CA ALA A 161 9.69 27.65 1.94
C ALA A 161 10.95 27.07 1.30
N ALA A 162 12.05 26.98 2.05
CA ALA A 162 13.29 26.36 1.59
C ALA A 162 13.06 24.91 1.12
N LEU A 163 12.33 24.10 1.89
CA LEU A 163 12.00 22.72 1.49
C LEU A 163 11.11 22.64 0.25
N LYS A 164 10.21 23.61 0.03
CA LYS A 164 9.37 23.67 -1.17
C LYS A 164 10.21 23.94 -2.42
N GLU A 165 11.28 24.71 -2.29
CA GLU A 165 12.26 24.99 -3.34
C GLU A 165 13.34 23.91 -3.48
N GLY A 166 13.28 22.83 -2.67
CA GLY A 166 14.28 21.76 -2.67
C GLY A 166 15.60 22.13 -1.97
N ARG A 167 15.67 23.29 -1.30
CA ARG A 167 16.83 23.72 -0.52
C ARG A 167 16.77 23.14 0.89
N ILE A 168 17.95 22.84 1.46
CA ILE A 168 18.08 22.43 2.87
C ILE A 168 18.39 23.70 3.67
N PRO A 169 17.61 24.02 4.73
CA PRO A 169 17.93 25.14 5.63
C PRO A 169 19.36 25.04 6.17
N GLU A 170 20.07 26.17 6.24
CA GLU A 170 21.48 26.21 6.66
C GLU A 170 21.68 25.67 8.08
N ASP A 171 20.78 26.04 9.00
CA ASP A 171 20.75 25.53 10.38
C ASP A 171 20.66 24.00 10.47
N TRP A 172 20.10 23.34 9.46
CA TRP A 172 20.01 21.88 9.41
C TRP A 172 21.29 21.28 8.85
N ARG A 173 21.91 21.93 7.86
CA ARG A 173 23.23 21.52 7.34
C ARG A 173 24.29 21.57 8.44
N ALA A 174 24.25 22.61 9.27
CA ALA A 174 25.12 22.74 10.43
C ALA A 174 24.87 21.68 11.52
N LYS A 175 23.73 20.96 11.48
CA LYS A 175 23.32 19.95 12.49
C LYS A 175 22.92 18.63 11.84
N PRO A 176 23.89 17.76 11.46
CA PRO A 176 23.63 16.50 10.76
C PRO A 176 22.62 15.57 11.47
N ALA A 177 22.68 15.49 12.81
CA ALA A 177 21.74 14.70 13.60
C ALA A 177 20.28 15.19 13.46
N LYS A 178 20.08 16.53 13.43
CA LYS A 178 18.76 17.13 13.19
C LYS A 178 18.30 16.83 11.77
N LEU A 179 19.19 16.95 10.78
CA LEU A 179 18.87 16.70 9.38
C LEU A 179 18.40 15.26 9.13
N ALA A 180 19.03 14.26 9.76
CA ALA A 180 18.66 12.85 9.62
C ALA A 180 17.24 12.54 10.15
N GLN A 181 16.72 13.35 11.07
CA GLN A 181 15.37 13.21 11.65
C GLN A 181 14.30 14.01 10.88
N LYS A 182 14.67 14.82 9.89
CA LYS A 182 13.74 15.65 9.12
C LYS A 182 13.30 14.96 7.83
N ASP A 183 11.99 14.90 7.63
CA ASP A 183 11.37 14.39 6.40
C ASP A 183 11.23 15.54 5.43
N ARG A 184 12.11 15.53 4.44
CA ARG A 184 12.20 16.56 3.40
C ARG A 184 11.30 16.27 2.21
N ASP A 185 10.59 15.15 2.18
CA ASP A 185 9.76 14.71 1.06
C ASP A 185 8.26 14.79 1.38
N ALA A 186 7.88 14.52 2.62
CA ALA A 186 6.50 14.70 3.08
C ALA A 186 6.08 16.18 3.01
N ARG A 187 4.81 16.43 2.64
CA ARG A 187 4.26 17.80 2.51
C ARG A 187 2.90 17.91 3.18
N TRP A 188 2.50 19.15 3.47
CA TRP A 188 1.17 19.48 3.96
C TRP A 188 0.16 19.53 2.82
N THR A 189 -1.07 19.13 3.10
CA THR A 189 -2.22 19.28 2.21
C THR A 189 -3.49 19.49 3.00
N LEU A 190 -4.53 20.03 2.36
CA LEU A 190 -5.84 20.24 2.97
C LEU A 190 -6.81 19.17 2.50
N LYS A 191 -7.20 18.28 3.40
CA LYS A 191 -8.26 17.30 3.15
C LYS A 191 -9.60 17.95 3.43
N ARG A 192 -10.42 18.15 2.40
CA ARG A 192 -11.78 18.64 2.57
C ARG A 192 -12.72 17.50 2.94
N ALA A 193 -13.48 17.66 4.02
CA ALA A 193 -14.44 16.70 4.51
C ALA A 193 -15.78 17.39 4.77
N LYS A 194 -16.89 16.67 4.61
CA LYS A 194 -18.21 17.18 4.99
C LYS A 194 -18.54 16.68 6.40
N ALA A 195 -18.63 17.59 7.35
CA ALA A 195 -19.09 17.29 8.69
C ALA A 195 -20.57 17.63 8.84
N ARG A 196 -21.26 16.92 9.73
CA ARG A 196 -22.60 17.31 10.18
C ARG A 196 -22.43 18.19 11.42
N LYS A 197 -22.91 19.42 11.35
CA LYS A 197 -22.99 20.32 12.51
C LYS A 197 -24.46 20.48 12.88
N SER A 198 -24.82 20.19 14.12
CA SER A 198 -26.15 20.48 14.63
C SER A 198 -26.32 22.00 14.71
N LYS A 199 -27.41 22.53 14.16
CA LYS A 199 -27.84 23.91 14.39
C LYS A 199 -28.51 24.01 15.76
N ALA A 200 -28.66 25.23 16.27
CA ALA A 200 -29.40 25.52 17.51
C ALA A 200 -30.86 25.01 17.47
N ASP A 201 -31.44 24.96 16.27
CA ASP A 201 -32.78 24.41 15.96
C ASP A 201 -32.80 22.86 15.80
N GLY A 202 -31.77 22.15 16.25
CA GLY A 202 -31.70 20.67 16.15
C GLY A 202 -31.49 20.11 14.73
N THR A 203 -31.65 20.92 13.68
CA THR A 203 -31.41 20.54 12.28
C THR A 203 -29.91 20.36 11.99
N LYS A 204 -29.52 19.29 11.28
CA LYS A 204 -28.11 18.99 10.97
C LYS A 204 -27.70 19.60 9.62
N ALA A 205 -26.85 20.62 9.65
CA ALA A 205 -26.25 21.20 8.44
C ALA A 205 -24.99 20.42 8.03
N ARG A 206 -24.77 20.27 6.72
CA ARG A 206 -23.48 19.80 6.18
C ARG A 206 -22.54 20.99 6.02
N VAL A 207 -21.49 21.02 6.83
CA VAL A 207 -20.42 22.03 6.75
C VAL A 207 -19.20 21.38 6.12
N GLU A 208 -18.55 22.07 5.18
CA GLU A 208 -17.26 21.64 4.63
C GLU A 208 -16.15 22.10 5.57
N ILE A 209 -15.34 21.15 6.05
CA ILE A 209 -14.19 21.39 6.91
C ILE A 209 -12.93 21.05 6.12
N ALA A 210 -11.94 21.92 6.18
CA ALA A 210 -10.59 21.63 5.68
C ALA A 210 -9.72 21.13 6.84
N ILE A 211 -9.27 19.88 6.76
CA ILE A 211 -8.42 19.23 7.76
C ILE A 211 -6.99 19.19 7.22
N PRO A 212 -6.02 19.85 7.86
CA PRO A 212 -4.63 19.78 7.43
C PRO A 212 -4.04 18.41 7.73
N VAL A 213 -3.45 17.78 6.71
CA VAL A 213 -2.78 16.48 6.79
C VAL A 213 -1.36 16.62 6.27
N PHE A 214 -0.41 16.01 6.97
CA PHE A 214 0.99 15.95 6.58
C PHE A 214 1.33 14.52 6.19
N GLY A 215 2.00 14.32 5.06
CA GLY A 215 2.47 13.00 4.64
C GLY A 215 2.56 12.83 3.13
N TYR A 216 2.09 11.67 2.66
CA TYR A 216 2.21 11.19 1.29
C TYR A 216 0.84 10.86 0.69
N LYS A 217 0.79 10.62 -0.62
CA LYS A 217 -0.36 10.08 -1.33
C LYS A 217 -0.03 8.72 -1.93
N ASN A 218 -0.93 7.77 -1.76
CA ASN A 218 -0.96 6.50 -2.46
C ASN A 218 -1.96 6.63 -3.61
N HIS A 219 -1.48 6.79 -4.83
CA HIS A 219 -2.30 6.74 -6.04
C HIS A 219 -2.38 5.29 -6.49
N ILE A 220 -3.58 4.79 -6.74
CA ILE A 220 -3.80 3.42 -7.19
C ILE A 220 -4.73 3.38 -8.39
N GLY A 221 -4.46 2.45 -9.30
CA GLY A 221 -5.39 1.98 -10.31
C GLY A 221 -5.83 0.58 -9.94
N ILE A 222 -7.13 0.38 -9.79
CA ILE A 222 -7.72 -0.94 -9.50
C ILE A 222 -8.53 -1.44 -10.68
N ASP A 223 -8.64 -2.76 -10.83
CA ASP A 223 -9.62 -3.33 -11.75
C ASP A 223 -11.02 -3.35 -11.10
N LYS A 224 -12.05 -3.06 -11.88
CA LYS A 224 -13.42 -2.95 -11.37
C LYS A 224 -14.02 -4.29 -10.88
N ALA A 225 -13.64 -5.41 -11.51
CA ALA A 225 -14.26 -6.71 -11.25
C ALA A 225 -13.78 -7.32 -9.93
N HIS A 226 -12.48 -7.50 -9.81
CA HIS A 226 -11.82 -8.17 -8.69
C HIS A 226 -11.44 -7.18 -7.58
N ARG A 227 -11.35 -5.88 -7.89
CA ARG A 227 -10.87 -4.82 -6.99
C ARG A 227 -9.41 -5.02 -6.57
N LEU A 228 -8.61 -5.70 -7.40
CA LEU A 228 -7.17 -5.81 -7.18
C LEU A 228 -6.49 -4.54 -7.67
N ILE A 229 -5.47 -4.11 -6.93
CA ILE A 229 -4.60 -3.01 -7.33
C ILE A 229 -3.71 -3.50 -8.47
N ARG A 230 -3.70 -2.78 -9.59
CA ARG A 230 -2.96 -3.13 -10.81
C ARG A 230 -1.79 -2.18 -11.09
N GLY A 231 -1.86 -0.98 -10.56
CA GLY A 231 -0.78 0.00 -10.63
C GLY A 231 -0.84 0.94 -9.44
N PHE A 232 0.32 1.47 -9.07
CA PHE A 232 0.41 2.46 -7.99
C PHE A 232 1.56 3.44 -8.19
N SER A 233 1.39 4.64 -7.64
CA SER A 233 2.45 5.63 -7.51
C SER A 233 2.36 6.31 -6.15
N VAL A 234 3.50 6.76 -5.64
CA VAL A 234 3.60 7.43 -4.34
C VAL A 234 4.19 8.80 -4.57
N THR A 235 3.53 9.81 -4.00
CA THR A 235 3.94 11.21 -4.11
C THR A 235 3.81 11.90 -2.76
N SER A 236 4.36 13.12 -2.64
CA SER A 236 4.10 13.94 -1.46
C SER A 236 2.62 14.33 -1.40
N ALA A 237 2.07 14.59 -0.22
CA ALA A 237 0.64 14.89 -0.10
C ALA A 237 0.21 16.19 -0.82
N ALA A 238 1.15 17.07 -1.18
CA ALA A 238 0.89 18.29 -1.93
C ALA A 238 0.85 18.08 -3.46
N ALA A 239 1.33 16.93 -3.95
CA ALA A 239 1.37 16.67 -5.40
C ALA A 239 -0.02 16.65 -6.02
N HIS A 240 -0.12 17.10 -7.27
CA HIS A 240 -1.36 17.11 -8.04
C HIS A 240 -1.71 15.71 -8.53
N ASP A 241 -2.91 15.24 -8.18
CA ASP A 241 -3.37 13.88 -8.48
C ASP A 241 -3.41 13.60 -9.99
N GLY A 242 -3.88 14.59 -10.77
CA GLY A 242 -4.08 14.42 -12.21
C GLY A 242 -2.84 13.99 -12.99
N ALA A 243 -1.63 14.37 -12.57
CA ALA A 243 -0.39 13.99 -13.25
C ALA A 243 -0.06 12.49 -13.10
N GLN A 244 -0.69 11.79 -12.17
CA GLN A 244 -0.36 10.41 -11.84
C GLN A 244 -1.19 9.38 -12.63
N LEU A 245 -2.18 9.82 -13.43
CA LEU A 245 -3.05 8.91 -14.18
C LEU A 245 -2.25 7.88 -15.02
N PRO A 246 -1.26 8.29 -15.84
CA PRO A 246 -0.50 7.33 -16.66
C PRO A 246 0.30 6.33 -15.82
N ALA A 247 0.78 6.73 -14.64
CA ALA A 247 1.66 5.93 -13.80
C ALA A 247 0.94 4.81 -13.03
N VAL A 248 -0.38 4.92 -12.88
CA VAL A 248 -1.18 3.96 -12.09
C VAL A 248 -2.11 3.11 -12.95
N MET A 249 -2.23 3.41 -14.23
CA MET A 249 -3.00 2.62 -15.18
C MET A 249 -2.23 1.38 -15.61
N ALA A 250 -2.93 0.26 -15.68
CA ALA A 250 -2.41 -0.99 -16.22
C ALA A 250 -2.99 -1.23 -17.63
N ARG A 251 -2.62 -2.34 -18.28
CA ARG A 251 -3.41 -2.84 -19.42
C ARG A 251 -4.73 -3.45 -18.91
N ASN A 252 -5.84 -3.19 -19.59
CA ASN A 252 -7.16 -3.73 -19.31
C ASN A 252 -7.81 -4.09 -20.65
N THR A 253 -8.67 -5.11 -20.67
CA THR A 253 -9.39 -5.47 -21.90
C THR A 253 -10.56 -4.52 -22.16
N ALA A 254 -11.15 -3.94 -21.12
CA ALA A 254 -12.19 -2.93 -21.25
C ALA A 254 -11.61 -1.51 -21.28
N SER A 255 -12.24 -0.65 -22.08
CA SER A 255 -11.74 0.70 -22.38
C SER A 255 -12.11 1.75 -21.33
N ASP A 256 -13.09 1.50 -20.46
CA ASP A 256 -13.61 2.52 -19.53
C ASP A 256 -12.64 2.82 -18.37
N VAL A 257 -12.39 4.12 -18.13
CA VAL A 257 -11.54 4.63 -17.04
C VAL A 257 -12.31 5.61 -16.16
N TRP A 258 -12.50 5.26 -14.88
CA TRP A 258 -13.17 6.09 -13.89
C TRP A 258 -12.15 6.76 -12.96
N ALA A 259 -12.26 8.07 -12.79
CA ALA A 259 -11.44 8.81 -11.84
C ALA A 259 -12.16 10.06 -11.33
N ASP A 260 -11.59 10.68 -10.30
CA ASP A 260 -12.08 11.94 -9.76
C ASP A 260 -11.94 13.14 -10.71
N THR A 261 -12.50 14.28 -10.31
CA THR A 261 -12.45 15.50 -11.13
C THR A 261 -11.04 16.06 -11.29
N ALA A 262 -10.12 15.84 -10.34
CA ALA A 262 -8.73 16.29 -10.43
C ALA A 262 -7.94 15.56 -11.53
N TYR A 263 -8.33 14.34 -11.89
CA TYR A 263 -7.78 13.62 -13.05
C TYR A 263 -8.30 14.12 -14.40
N ARG A 264 -9.29 15.02 -14.45
CA ARG A 264 -9.83 15.54 -15.71
C ARG A 264 -9.02 16.71 -16.27
N THR A 265 -7.85 16.41 -16.80
CA THR A 265 -6.96 17.38 -17.46
C THR A 265 -6.96 17.17 -18.98
N ARG A 266 -6.63 18.20 -19.76
CA ARG A 266 -6.50 18.07 -21.23
C ARG A 266 -5.49 16.99 -21.62
N ALA A 267 -4.35 16.95 -20.92
CA ALA A 267 -3.32 15.94 -21.14
C ALA A 267 -3.82 14.51 -20.88
N ASN A 268 -4.61 14.30 -19.82
CA ASN A 268 -5.18 12.99 -19.52
C ASN A 268 -6.25 12.57 -20.52
N GLU A 269 -7.12 13.49 -20.95
CA GLU A 269 -8.13 13.18 -21.96
C GLU A 269 -7.44 12.79 -23.30
N ALA A 270 -6.40 13.52 -23.72
CA ALA A 270 -5.60 13.17 -24.89
C ALA A 270 -4.85 11.84 -24.73
N PHE A 271 -4.30 11.57 -23.54
CA PHE A 271 -3.63 10.31 -23.21
C PHE A 271 -4.58 9.10 -23.32
N LEU A 272 -5.84 9.26 -22.86
CA LEU A 272 -6.86 8.22 -22.95
C LEU A 272 -7.30 8.00 -24.39
N ASP A 273 -7.57 9.08 -25.12
CA ASP A 273 -8.00 9.04 -26.52
C ASP A 273 -6.95 8.36 -27.42
N ALA A 274 -5.67 8.73 -27.26
CA ALA A 274 -4.55 8.12 -27.98
C ALA A 274 -4.37 6.61 -27.72
N ARG A 275 -5.00 6.07 -26.66
CA ARG A 275 -4.97 4.65 -26.30
C ARG A 275 -6.31 3.93 -26.56
N GLY A 276 -7.27 4.61 -27.20
CA GLY A 276 -8.61 4.08 -27.43
C GLY A 276 -9.41 3.85 -26.15
N LEU A 277 -9.08 4.57 -25.07
CA LEU A 277 -9.73 4.43 -23.77
C LEU A 277 -10.86 5.45 -23.60
N ARG A 278 -11.96 5.00 -23.00
CA ARG A 278 -13.16 5.81 -22.80
C ARG A 278 -13.10 6.50 -21.44
N SER A 279 -13.02 7.83 -21.47
CA SER A 279 -13.01 8.66 -20.26
C SER A 279 -14.38 8.67 -19.56
N ARG A 280 -14.40 8.09 -18.35
CA ARG A 280 -15.51 8.20 -17.39
C ARG A 280 -15.12 9.05 -16.19
N ILE A 281 -14.14 9.93 -16.36
CA ILE A 281 -13.66 10.85 -15.32
C ILE A 281 -14.76 11.89 -15.00
N HIS A 282 -14.93 12.24 -13.73
CA HIS A 282 -15.95 13.20 -13.32
C HIS A 282 -15.83 14.54 -14.04
N PHE A 283 -16.98 15.09 -14.46
CA PHE A 283 -17.03 16.46 -15.00
C PHE A 283 -16.59 17.46 -13.93
N ARG A 284 -15.83 18.48 -14.38
CA ARG A 284 -15.34 19.58 -13.55
C ARG A 284 -16.23 20.79 -13.68
N ARG A 285 -16.51 21.44 -12.54
CA ARG A 285 -17.17 22.75 -12.51
C ARG A 285 -16.24 23.80 -13.13
N ARG A 286 -16.76 24.62 -14.02
CA ARG A 286 -16.05 25.80 -14.51
C ARG A 286 -16.12 26.89 -13.43
N PRO A 287 -15.12 27.77 -13.32
CA PRO A 287 -15.20 28.92 -12.40
C PRO A 287 -16.49 29.70 -12.63
N GLY A 288 -17.22 30.01 -11.56
CA GLY A 288 -18.50 30.74 -11.62
C GLY A 288 -19.71 29.96 -12.13
N GLN A 289 -19.58 28.69 -12.51
CA GLN A 289 -20.67 27.90 -13.08
C GLN A 289 -20.85 26.55 -12.37
N ASP A 290 -22.10 26.17 -12.09
CA ASP A 290 -22.41 24.83 -11.61
C ASP A 290 -22.47 23.83 -12.77
N LEU A 291 -22.40 22.54 -12.43
CA LEU A 291 -22.60 21.47 -13.39
C LEU A 291 -24.04 21.46 -13.90
N THR A 292 -24.21 21.17 -15.18
CA THR A 292 -25.54 20.97 -15.79
C THR A 292 -26.23 19.75 -15.16
N GLY A 293 -27.57 19.70 -15.23
CA GLY A 293 -28.36 18.55 -14.75
C GLY A 293 -27.85 17.21 -15.29
N PRO A 294 -27.62 17.07 -16.61
CA PRO A 294 -27.04 15.86 -17.20
C PRO A 294 -25.64 15.51 -16.65
N GLN A 295 -24.76 16.50 -16.48
CA GLN A 295 -23.42 16.28 -15.90
C GLN A 295 -23.49 15.81 -14.45
N LYS A 296 -24.41 16.36 -13.65
CA LYS A 296 -24.67 15.92 -12.28
C LYS A 296 -25.14 14.46 -12.25
N LYS A 297 -26.08 14.08 -13.13
CA LYS A 297 -26.58 12.71 -13.27
C LYS A 297 -25.46 11.75 -13.67
N ALA A 298 -24.64 12.13 -14.65
CA ALA A 298 -23.48 11.34 -15.08
C ALA A 298 -22.43 11.17 -13.96
N ASN A 299 -22.08 12.23 -13.24
CA ASN A 299 -21.17 12.14 -12.10
C ASN A 299 -21.75 11.24 -11.00
N ARG A 300 -23.06 11.30 -10.72
CA ARG A 300 -23.70 10.40 -9.75
C ARG A 300 -23.59 8.94 -10.16
N ALA A 301 -23.78 8.62 -11.44
CA ALA A 301 -23.62 7.26 -11.96
C ALA A 301 -22.14 6.79 -11.88
N ARG A 302 -21.20 7.66 -12.25
CA ARG A 302 -19.74 7.38 -12.16
C ARG A 302 -19.28 7.16 -10.72
N SER A 303 -19.78 7.95 -9.76
CA SER A 303 -19.48 7.79 -8.33
C SER A 303 -19.83 6.39 -7.80
N LYS A 304 -20.96 5.80 -8.24
CA LYS A 304 -21.38 4.45 -7.81
C LYS A 304 -20.36 3.37 -8.21
N ILE A 305 -19.72 3.54 -9.36
CA ILE A 305 -18.67 2.61 -9.82
C ILE A 305 -17.37 2.90 -9.08
N ARG A 306 -17.00 4.18 -8.99
CA ARG A 306 -15.75 4.62 -8.37
C ARG A 306 -15.66 4.24 -6.89
N SER A 307 -16.78 4.19 -6.16
CA SER A 307 -16.80 3.85 -4.73
C SER A 307 -16.21 2.47 -4.41
N ALA A 308 -16.04 1.58 -5.40
CA ALA A 308 -15.33 0.32 -5.21
C ALA A 308 -13.90 0.50 -4.68
N VAL A 309 -13.21 1.59 -5.06
CA VAL A 309 -11.85 1.90 -4.56
C VAL A 309 -11.82 2.31 -3.09
N GLU A 310 -12.94 2.82 -2.57
CA GLU A 310 -13.03 3.22 -1.16
C GLU A 310 -12.87 2.01 -0.24
N GLY A 311 -13.32 0.82 -0.65
CA GLY A 311 -13.09 -0.42 0.08
C GLY A 311 -11.61 -0.79 0.22
N VAL A 312 -10.80 -0.51 -0.81
CA VAL A 312 -9.34 -0.72 -0.79
C VAL A 312 -8.70 0.22 0.24
N PHE A 313 -9.02 1.51 0.16
CA PHE A 313 -8.49 2.50 1.09
C PHE A 313 -8.99 2.31 2.53
N ALA A 314 -10.23 1.89 2.72
CA ALA A 314 -10.77 1.55 4.04
C ALA A 314 -9.99 0.39 4.65
N HIS A 315 -9.69 -0.65 3.86
CA HIS A 315 -8.86 -1.76 4.31
C HIS A 315 -7.46 -1.29 4.73
N GLN A 316 -6.78 -0.49 3.90
CA GLN A 316 -5.46 0.04 4.22
C GLN A 316 -5.45 0.89 5.50
N LYS A 317 -6.50 1.69 5.73
CA LYS A 317 -6.56 2.58 6.90
C LYS A 317 -6.97 1.87 8.18
N HIS A 318 -7.98 1.00 8.11
CA HIS A 318 -8.58 0.40 9.31
C HIS A 318 -7.98 -0.95 9.65
N ALA A 319 -7.73 -1.81 8.66
CA ALA A 319 -7.16 -3.14 8.91
C ALA A 319 -5.64 -3.09 9.06
N PHE A 320 -4.94 -2.29 8.24
CA PHE A 320 -3.47 -2.20 8.30
C PHE A 320 -2.94 -1.01 9.11
N GLY A 321 -3.83 -0.15 9.62
CA GLY A 321 -3.42 1.07 10.35
C GLY A 321 -2.41 1.92 9.58
N LEU A 322 -2.51 1.97 8.24
CA LEU A 322 -1.41 2.43 7.38
C LEU A 322 -1.01 3.88 7.68
N VAL A 323 0.22 4.03 8.17
CA VAL A 323 0.90 5.29 8.46
C VAL A 323 2.36 5.19 8.02
N VAL A 324 2.92 6.27 7.50
CA VAL A 324 4.34 6.33 7.12
C VAL A 324 5.13 6.93 8.26
N ARG A 325 5.84 6.10 9.02
CA ARG A 325 6.76 6.55 10.08
C ARG A 325 8.21 6.64 9.62
N THR A 326 8.51 6.12 8.43
CA THR A 326 9.84 6.18 7.84
C THR A 326 10.09 7.54 7.19
N ILE A 327 11.33 8.00 7.25
CA ILE A 327 11.74 9.27 6.65
C ILE A 327 12.17 9.06 5.20
N GLY A 328 11.59 9.86 4.31
CA GLY A 328 11.99 9.97 2.90
C GLY A 328 11.14 9.14 1.92
N MET A 329 11.09 9.62 0.68
CA MET A 329 10.21 9.12 -0.38
C MET A 329 10.42 7.64 -0.70
N ALA A 330 11.67 7.17 -0.76
CA ALA A 330 11.97 5.77 -1.10
C ALA A 330 11.43 4.79 -0.04
N ARG A 331 11.62 5.09 1.25
CA ARG A 331 11.10 4.27 2.35
C ARG A 331 9.57 4.36 2.44
N ALA A 332 9.00 5.55 2.25
CA ALA A 332 7.56 5.76 2.17
C ALA A 332 6.94 4.93 1.03
N THR A 333 7.58 4.94 -0.14
CA THR A 333 7.18 4.14 -1.30
C THR A 333 7.20 2.66 -0.98
N THR A 334 8.27 2.16 -0.36
CA THR A 334 8.39 0.74 0.02
C THR A 334 7.31 0.34 1.03
N LYS A 335 7.05 1.17 2.06
CA LYS A 335 5.99 0.89 3.04
C LYS A 335 4.60 0.85 2.41
N ILE A 336 4.29 1.80 1.54
CA ILE A 336 2.99 1.87 0.86
C ILE A 336 2.84 0.73 -0.17
N ALA A 337 3.91 0.41 -0.91
CA ALA A 337 3.92 -0.70 -1.85
C ALA A 337 3.69 -2.05 -1.17
N LEU A 338 4.31 -2.30 -0.01
CA LEU A 338 4.05 -3.48 0.81
C LEU A 338 2.58 -3.54 1.26
N ALA A 339 1.97 -2.41 1.62
CA ALA A 339 0.55 -2.35 1.96
C ALA A 339 -0.37 -2.61 0.75
N ASN A 340 -0.01 -2.11 -0.43
CA ASN A 340 -0.73 -2.42 -1.67
C ASN A 340 -0.63 -3.92 -2.00
N LEU A 341 0.55 -4.51 -1.86
CA LEU A 341 0.78 -5.94 -2.09
C LEU A 341 0.03 -6.80 -1.08
N ALA A 342 0.14 -6.50 0.21
CA ALA A 342 -0.57 -7.21 1.28
C ALA A 342 -2.10 -7.12 1.11
N TYR A 343 -2.61 -5.98 0.64
CA TYR A 343 -4.02 -5.86 0.26
C TYR A 343 -4.38 -6.84 -0.86
N ASN A 344 -3.62 -6.87 -1.96
CA ASN A 344 -3.89 -7.76 -3.07
C ASN A 344 -3.82 -9.23 -2.66
N VAL A 345 -2.84 -9.60 -1.84
CA VAL A 345 -2.69 -10.95 -1.27
C VAL A 345 -3.95 -11.35 -0.50
N ARG A 346 -4.42 -10.50 0.42
CA ARG A 346 -5.64 -10.77 1.20
C ARG A 346 -6.90 -10.78 0.32
N ARG A 347 -6.97 -9.89 -0.67
CA ARG A 347 -8.09 -9.81 -1.61
C ARG A 347 -8.15 -11.07 -2.48
N TYR A 348 -7.00 -11.58 -2.91
CA TYR A 348 -6.90 -12.82 -3.67
C TYR A 348 -7.39 -14.02 -2.86
N ILE A 349 -6.99 -14.16 -1.58
CA ILE A 349 -7.52 -15.22 -0.71
C ILE A 349 -9.05 -15.19 -0.69
N TRP A 350 -9.63 -14.02 -0.46
CA TRP A 350 -11.09 -13.88 -0.47
C TRP A 350 -11.71 -14.26 -1.82
N LEU A 351 -11.09 -13.86 -2.93
CA LEU A 351 -11.58 -14.19 -4.28
C LEU A 351 -11.51 -15.69 -4.57
N ALA A 352 -10.42 -16.35 -4.18
CA ALA A 352 -10.24 -17.79 -4.36
C ALA A 352 -11.26 -18.60 -3.53
N GLU A 353 -11.64 -18.10 -2.35
CA GLU A 353 -12.66 -18.74 -1.50
C GLU A 353 -14.10 -18.56 -2.01
N HIS A 354 -14.36 -17.47 -2.73
CA HIS A 354 -15.72 -17.08 -3.14
C HIS A 354 -15.95 -17.18 -4.66
N GLN A 355 -15.03 -17.83 -5.37
CA GLN A 355 -15.30 -18.23 -6.74
C GLN A 355 -16.22 -19.45 -6.71
N PRO A 356 -17.35 -19.43 -7.46
CA PRO A 356 -18.11 -20.66 -7.67
C PRO A 356 -17.16 -21.69 -8.29
N ALA A 357 -17.20 -22.92 -7.78
CA ALA A 357 -16.52 -24.04 -8.43
C ALA A 357 -16.95 -24.03 -9.91
N ALA A 358 -15.96 -24.02 -10.80
CA ALA A 358 -16.16 -23.99 -12.24
C ALA A 358 -16.90 -25.24 -12.72
#